data_AF-A0A9W8ITW2-F1
#
_entry.id   AF-A0A9W8ITW2-F1
#
_cell.length_a   1.000
_cell.length_b   1.000
_cell.length_c   1.000
_cell.angle_alpha   90.00
_cell.angle_beta   90.00
_cell.angle_gamma   90.00
#
_symmetry.space_group_name_H-M   'P 1'
#
loop_
_entity.id
_entity.type
_entity.pdbx_description
1 polymer ?
#
loop_
_entity_poly.entity_id
_entity_poly.type
_entity_poly.pdbx_seq_one_letter_code
_entity_poly.pdbx_strand_id
1 'polypeptide(L)'
;MGLAEQVQKLSTYTHAVFALYRRHHQKFMKLALYADSMSIVKIIIALVACYQAKDSTIPLYIIQIGTDRKEGVFSQIQTQDHACNCDILQLGQKSCIGAEINRILEENPDLNRGHAQRSIRNLKGEDRINPASLGIEADFRVSSVDLRTEYDGGRQDAANVLGWKPDWEAMWEQGSNDMLQPFGRYELEVEGEGRDNNSFISAVNQVRGGEYFYA
;
A
#
# COMPACT_ATOMS: atom_id res chain seq x y z
N MET A 1 8.24 -9.72 11.48
CA MET A 1 7.05 -9.45 10.67
C MET A 1 7.43 -9.51 9.20
N GLY A 2 7.22 -10.68 8.58
CA GLY A 2 7.46 -10.90 7.15
C GLY A 2 6.29 -10.41 6.28
N LEU A 3 6.40 -10.57 4.97
CA LEU A 3 5.44 -10.02 4.00
C LEU A 3 4.03 -10.61 4.19
N ALA A 4 3.89 -11.93 4.40
CA ALA A 4 2.59 -12.56 4.63
C ALA A 4 1.85 -11.96 5.83
N GLU A 5 2.55 -11.78 6.95
CA GLU A 5 2.00 -11.14 8.15
C GLU A 5 1.62 -9.67 7.90
N GLN A 6 2.39 -8.94 7.08
CA GLN A 6 2.05 -7.57 6.69
C GLN A 6 0.78 -7.53 5.83
N VAL A 7 0.65 -8.44 4.86
CA VAL A 7 -0.53 -8.56 4.01
C VAL A 7 -1.76 -8.93 4.83
N GLN A 8 -1.64 -9.86 5.77
CA GLN A 8 -2.72 -10.20 6.69
C GLN A 8 -3.14 -9.00 7.54
N LYS A 9 -2.19 -8.23 8.10
CA LYS A 9 -2.50 -7.01 8.86
C LYS A 9 -3.16 -5.92 8.02
N LEU A 10 -2.75 -5.77 6.75
CA LEU A 10 -3.44 -4.88 5.81
C LEU A 10 -4.86 -5.36 5.51
N SER A 11 -5.07 -6.67 5.38
CA SER A 11 -6.42 -7.24 5.26
C SER A 11 -7.26 -7.02 6.53
N THR A 12 -6.68 -7.16 7.72
CA THR A 12 -7.35 -6.82 9.00
C THR A 12 -7.80 -5.37 9.00
N TYR A 13 -6.91 -4.46 8.59
CA TYR A 13 -7.19 -3.05 8.48
C TYR A 13 -8.36 -2.77 7.51
N THR A 14 -8.32 -3.32 6.29
CA THR A 14 -9.38 -3.05 5.30
C THR A 14 -10.74 -3.56 5.77
N HIS A 15 -10.82 -4.76 6.33
CA HIS A 15 -12.06 -5.30 6.87
C HIS A 15 -12.60 -4.48 8.05
N ALA A 16 -11.74 -4.06 8.97
CA ALA A 16 -12.13 -3.24 10.12
C ALA A 16 -12.63 -1.85 9.67
N VAL A 17 -11.89 -1.18 8.80
CA VAL A 17 -12.25 0.13 8.26
C VAL A 17 -13.52 0.05 7.41
N PHE A 18 -13.68 -1.01 6.62
CA PHE A 18 -14.90 -1.25 5.86
C PHE A 18 -16.13 -1.35 6.78
N ALA A 19 -16.07 -2.18 7.82
CA ALA A 19 -17.17 -2.35 8.77
C ALA A 19 -17.49 -1.05 9.53
N LEU A 20 -16.46 -0.29 9.94
CA LEU A 20 -16.63 1.00 10.61
C LEU A 20 -17.21 2.06 9.68
N TYR A 21 -16.74 2.13 8.44
CA TYR A 21 -17.25 3.07 7.43
C TYR A 21 -18.70 2.74 7.05
N ARG A 22 -19.06 1.45 6.90
CA ARG A 22 -20.45 1.00 6.70
C ARG A 22 -21.37 1.44 7.83
N ARG A 23 -20.89 1.38 9.08
CA ARG A 23 -21.70 1.68 10.27
C ARG A 23 -21.83 3.17 10.54
N HIS A 24 -20.78 3.94 10.31
CA HIS A 24 -20.69 5.34 10.74
C HIS A 24 -20.53 6.35 9.59
N HIS A 25 -20.32 5.87 8.36
CA HIS A 25 -20.10 6.67 7.15
C HIS A 25 -19.04 7.77 7.39
N GLN A 26 -19.33 8.97 6.89
CA GLN A 26 -18.47 10.15 6.99
C GLN A 26 -18.22 10.66 8.42
N LYS A 27 -18.93 10.14 9.44
CA LYS A 27 -18.64 10.45 10.84
C LYS A 27 -17.39 9.72 11.35
N PHE A 28 -17.06 8.57 10.77
CA PHE A 28 -15.85 7.83 11.09
C PHE A 28 -14.66 8.35 10.28
N MET A 29 -14.81 8.43 8.95
CA MET A 29 -13.74 8.86 8.07
C MET A 29 -14.28 9.56 6.82
N LYS A 30 -13.57 10.55 6.29
CA LYS A 30 -13.96 11.19 5.03
C LYS A 30 -13.82 10.20 3.87
N LEU A 31 -14.73 10.28 2.89
CA LEU A 31 -14.73 9.41 1.72
C LEU A 31 -13.40 9.42 0.98
N ALA A 32 -12.79 10.60 0.78
CA ALA A 32 -11.49 10.71 0.10
C ALA A 32 -10.41 9.88 0.82
N LEU A 33 -10.28 10.05 2.13
CA LEU A 33 -9.33 9.28 2.93
C LEU A 33 -9.64 7.77 2.89
N TYR A 34 -10.92 7.40 2.80
CA TYR A 34 -11.34 5.98 2.72
C TYR A 34 -10.92 5.37 1.38
N ALA A 35 -11.26 6.06 0.30
CA ALA A 35 -10.89 5.66 -1.05
C ALA A 35 -9.36 5.56 -1.19
N ASP A 36 -8.61 6.55 -0.69
CA ASP A 36 -7.15 6.56 -0.73
C ASP A 36 -6.56 5.37 0.05
N SER A 37 -7.03 5.15 1.28
CA SER A 37 -6.53 4.06 2.14
C SER A 37 -6.81 2.69 1.53
N MET A 38 -8.04 2.46 1.03
CA MET A 38 -8.40 1.21 0.36
C MET A 38 -7.64 1.01 -0.95
N SER A 39 -7.37 2.09 -1.69
CA SER A 39 -6.59 2.04 -2.93
C SER A 39 -5.14 1.65 -2.68
N ILE A 40 -4.52 2.17 -1.61
CA ILE A 40 -3.16 1.78 -1.21
C ILE A 40 -3.09 0.26 -0.96
N VAL A 41 -4.03 -0.29 -0.18
CA VAL A 41 -4.06 -1.74 0.09
C VAL A 41 -4.30 -2.54 -1.19
N LYS A 42 -5.23 -2.10 -2.05
CA LYS A 42 -5.50 -2.75 -3.35
C LYS A 42 -4.24 -2.78 -4.24
N ILE A 43 -3.48 -1.67 -4.30
CA ILE A 43 -2.23 -1.60 -5.06
C ILE A 43 -1.20 -2.58 -4.51
N ILE A 44 -1.04 -2.65 -3.19
CA ILE A 44 -0.09 -3.58 -2.56
C ILE A 44 -0.43 -5.03 -2.91
N ILE A 45 -1.70 -5.42 -2.77
CA ILE A 45 -2.17 -6.77 -3.11
C ILE A 45 -1.97 -7.08 -4.61
N ALA A 46 -2.31 -6.11 -5.48
CA ALA A 46 -2.09 -6.26 -6.92
C ALA A 46 -0.61 -6.39 -7.27
N LEU A 47 0.29 -5.68 -6.59
CA LEU A 47 1.74 -5.82 -6.78
C LEU A 47 2.24 -7.20 -6.36
N VAL A 48 1.77 -7.74 -5.23
CA VAL A 48 2.08 -9.11 -4.80
C VAL A 48 1.67 -10.10 -5.90
N ALA A 49 0.41 -10.04 -6.36
CA ALA A 49 -0.10 -10.94 -7.41
C ALA A 49 0.69 -10.80 -8.73
N CYS A 50 0.98 -9.57 -9.15
CA CYS A 50 1.78 -9.29 -10.34
C CYS A 50 3.20 -9.86 -10.24
N TYR A 51 3.83 -9.77 -9.06
CA TYR A 51 5.17 -10.31 -8.86
C TYR A 51 5.14 -11.83 -8.78
N GLN A 52 4.16 -12.43 -8.11
CA GLN A 52 3.97 -13.89 -8.11
C GLN A 52 3.82 -14.46 -9.53
N ALA A 53 3.09 -13.77 -10.40
CA ALA A 53 2.90 -14.19 -11.79
C ALA A 53 4.17 -14.02 -12.65
N LYS A 54 5.06 -13.08 -12.33
CA LYS A 54 6.29 -12.82 -13.09
C LYS A 54 7.49 -13.59 -12.58
N ASP A 55 7.76 -13.49 -11.29
CA ASP A 55 8.85 -14.16 -10.56
C ASP A 55 8.54 -14.16 -9.06
N SER A 56 8.20 -15.34 -8.54
CA SER A 56 7.80 -15.50 -7.16
C SER A 56 8.94 -15.31 -6.15
N THR A 57 10.20 -15.28 -6.61
CA THR A 57 11.38 -15.16 -5.73
C THR A 57 11.72 -13.71 -5.36
N ILE A 58 11.09 -12.75 -6.03
CA ILE A 58 11.34 -11.32 -5.81
C ILE A 58 10.88 -10.91 -4.40
N PRO A 59 11.75 -10.24 -3.62
CA PRO A 59 11.34 -9.63 -2.37
C PRO A 59 10.50 -8.37 -2.62
N LEU A 60 9.38 -8.24 -1.92
CA LEU A 60 8.57 -7.03 -1.93
C LEU A 60 8.61 -6.38 -0.55
N TYR A 61 9.08 -5.14 -0.49
CA TYR A 61 9.09 -4.33 0.72
C TYR A 61 7.98 -3.28 0.62
N ILE A 62 6.88 -3.48 1.37
CA ILE A 62 5.72 -2.58 1.32
C ILE A 62 6.11 -1.12 1.62
N ILE A 63 7.05 -0.92 2.53
CA ILE A 63 7.56 0.40 2.90
C ILE A 63 8.20 1.16 1.73
N GLN A 64 8.68 0.46 0.71
CA GLN A 64 9.30 1.07 -0.48
C GLN A 64 8.29 1.40 -1.58
N ILE A 65 7.00 1.08 -1.39
CA ILE A 65 5.93 1.42 -2.34
C ILE A 65 5.56 2.92 -2.22
N GLY A 66 5.97 3.59 -1.14
CA GLY A 66 5.73 5.01 -0.88
C GLY A 66 6.50 5.97 -1.81
N THR A 67 6.31 7.26 -1.57
CA THR A 67 6.93 8.35 -2.34
C THR A 67 8.29 8.78 -1.81
N ASP A 68 8.78 8.24 -0.69
CA ASP A 68 10.01 8.66 -0.02
C ASP A 68 11.22 8.76 -0.95
N ARG A 69 11.41 7.81 -1.86
CA ARG A 69 12.50 7.87 -2.86
C ARG A 69 12.32 9.04 -3.84
N LYS A 70 11.09 9.33 -4.25
CA LYS A 70 10.78 10.47 -5.11
C LYS A 70 10.97 11.79 -4.36
N GLU A 71 10.60 11.83 -3.08
CA GLU A 71 10.83 12.98 -2.20
C GLU A 71 12.32 13.23 -2.01
N GLY A 72 13.12 12.17 -1.89
CA GLY A 72 14.58 12.25 -1.91
C GLY A 72 15.10 12.92 -3.19
N VAL A 73 14.61 12.53 -4.36
CA VAL A 73 15.00 13.17 -5.64
C VAL A 73 14.53 14.62 -5.69
N PHE A 74 13.32 14.90 -5.22
CA PHE A 74 12.78 16.25 -5.17
C PHE A 74 13.58 17.17 -4.24
N SER A 75 14.04 16.65 -3.11
CA SER A 75 14.95 17.35 -2.21
C SER A 75 16.26 17.69 -2.92
N GLN A 76 16.87 16.74 -3.65
CA GLN A 76 18.09 17.01 -4.43
C GLN A 76 17.88 18.11 -5.46
N ILE A 77 16.75 18.11 -6.19
CA ILE A 77 16.44 19.14 -7.19
C ILE A 77 16.45 20.54 -6.57
N GLN A 78 15.89 20.69 -5.37
CA GLN A 78 15.84 21.97 -4.66
C GLN A 78 17.18 22.39 -4.06
N THR A 79 18.07 21.44 -3.74
CA THR A 79 19.34 21.71 -3.03
C THR A 79 20.58 21.70 -3.93
N GLN A 80 20.47 21.31 -5.20
CA GLN A 80 21.60 21.20 -6.12
C GLN A 80 22.30 22.54 -6.42
N ASP A 81 21.58 23.66 -6.36
CA ASP A 81 22.13 25.00 -6.54
C ASP A 81 21.34 26.03 -5.71
N HIS A 82 21.63 27.32 -5.88
CA HIS A 82 20.91 28.40 -5.21
C HIS A 82 19.50 28.69 -5.78
N ALA A 83 19.16 28.12 -6.95
CA ALA A 83 17.89 28.31 -7.64
C ALA A 83 16.94 27.13 -7.34
N CYS A 84 16.27 27.23 -6.18
CA CYS A 84 15.30 26.24 -5.72
C CYS A 84 14.12 26.05 -6.71
N ASN A 85 13.69 27.12 -7.36
CA ASN A 85 12.68 27.07 -8.43
C ASN A 85 13.38 26.94 -9.78
N CYS A 86 13.26 25.78 -10.40
CA CYS A 86 13.83 25.49 -11.70
C CYS A 86 12.76 25.52 -12.80
N ASP A 87 13.15 25.88 -14.02
CA ASP A 87 12.28 25.72 -15.19
C ASP A 87 12.16 24.25 -15.60
N ILE A 88 11.30 23.93 -16.58
CA ILE A 88 11.06 22.54 -16.99
C ILE A 88 12.30 21.84 -17.57
N LEU A 89 13.20 22.58 -18.22
CA LEU A 89 14.43 22.04 -18.80
C LEU A 89 15.43 21.71 -17.69
N GLN A 90 15.60 22.65 -16.76
CA GLN A 90 16.41 22.48 -15.57
C GLN A 90 15.86 21.35 -14.69
N LEU A 91 14.54 21.24 -14.54
CA LEU A 91 13.91 20.15 -13.79
C LEU A 91 14.34 18.79 -14.36
N GLY A 92 14.32 18.62 -15.68
CA GLY A 92 14.78 17.39 -16.32
C GLY A 92 16.25 17.08 -16.02
N GLN A 93 17.13 18.07 -16.19
CA GLN A 93 18.57 17.92 -15.93
C GLN A 93 18.86 17.60 -14.45
N LYS A 94 18.26 18.37 -13.53
CA LYS A 94 18.41 18.22 -12.09
C LYS A 94 17.85 16.90 -11.58
N SER A 95 16.74 16.42 -12.16
CA SER A 95 16.14 15.13 -11.81
C SER A 95 17.07 13.98 -12.16
N CYS A 96 17.71 14.01 -13.34
CA CYS A 96 18.70 12.99 -13.72
C CYS A 96 19.89 12.97 -12.76
N ILE A 97 20.44 14.14 -12.44
CA ILE A 97 21.57 14.26 -11.51
C ILE A 97 21.15 13.81 -10.11
N GLY A 98 19.95 14.20 -9.64
CA GLY A 98 19.45 13.86 -8.32
C GLY A 98 19.17 12.37 -8.15
N ALA A 99 18.65 11.73 -9.21
CA ALA A 99 18.47 10.28 -9.24
C ALA A 99 19.82 9.54 -9.17
N GLU A 100 20.84 9.99 -9.90
CA GLU A 100 22.17 9.39 -9.86
C GLU A 100 22.85 9.58 -8.51
N ILE A 101 22.75 10.78 -7.92
CA ILE A 101 23.25 11.04 -6.55
C ILE A 101 22.56 10.08 -5.57
N ASN A 102 21.23 10.00 -5.58
CA ASN A 102 20.51 9.13 -4.65
C ASN A 102 20.91 7.67 -4.84
N ARG A 103 21.05 7.20 -6.09
CA ARG A 103 21.53 5.85 -6.37
C ARG A 103 22.93 5.61 -5.80
N ILE A 104 23.88 6.52 -6.01
CA ILE A 104 25.25 6.41 -5.46
C ILE A 104 25.21 6.34 -3.93
N LEU A 105 24.38 7.18 -3.28
CA LEU A 105 24.25 7.18 -1.82
C LEU A 105 23.53 5.93 -1.29
N GLU A 106 22.58 5.36 -2.04
CA GLU A 106 21.94 4.08 -1.71
C GLU A 106 22.92 2.89 -1.86
N GLU A 107 23.76 2.90 -2.90
CA GLU A 107 24.80 1.89 -3.13
C GLU A 107 25.98 2.00 -2.15
N ASN A 108 26.21 3.19 -1.56
CA ASN A 108 27.29 3.49 -0.63
C ASN A 108 26.74 4.09 0.69
N PRO A 109 26.13 3.27 1.57
CA PRO A 109 25.48 3.75 2.80
C PRO A 109 26.44 4.43 3.79
N ASP A 110 27.74 4.22 3.63
CA ASP A 110 28.79 4.88 4.41
C ASP A 110 28.91 6.37 4.10
N LEU A 111 28.62 6.77 2.85
CA LEU A 111 28.65 8.16 2.39
C LEU A 111 27.45 8.96 2.90
N ASN A 112 26.30 8.32 3.05
CA ASN A 112 25.09 8.93 3.58
C ASN A 112 24.48 8.06 4.69
N ARG A 113 24.88 8.34 5.92
CA ARG A 113 24.33 7.69 7.12
C ARG A 113 22.85 8.03 7.37
N GLY A 114 22.23 8.84 6.52
CA GLY A 114 20.87 9.33 6.67
C GLY A 114 20.71 10.31 7.83
N HIS A 115 19.46 10.74 8.04
CA HIS A 115 19.11 11.48 9.24
C HIS A 115 19.06 10.51 10.42
N ALA A 116 20.08 10.53 11.28
CA ALA A 116 19.95 9.91 12.59
C ALA A 116 18.80 10.60 13.33
N GLN A 117 17.65 9.94 13.44
CA GLN A 117 16.52 10.47 14.21
C GLN A 117 17.02 10.71 15.63
N ARG A 118 17.21 11.98 16.02
CA ARG A 118 17.64 12.32 17.37
C ARG A 118 16.51 11.89 18.31
N SER A 119 16.71 10.76 18.97
CA SER A 119 15.68 10.18 19.84
C SER A 119 15.26 11.23 20.87
N ILE A 120 13.96 11.49 20.97
CA ILE A 120 13.42 12.43 21.95
C ILE A 120 13.60 11.88 23.39
N ARG A 121 14.00 10.59 23.57
CA ARG A 121 14.07 9.93 24.88
C ARG A 121 15.10 8.79 25.06
N ASN A 122 16.30 8.83 24.46
CA ASN A 122 17.39 7.86 24.69
C ASN A 122 16.99 6.36 24.61
N LEU A 123 15.89 6.03 23.96
CA LEU A 123 15.53 4.68 23.58
C LEU A 123 16.07 4.53 22.16
N LYS A 124 17.00 3.60 21.96
CA LYS A 124 17.40 3.18 20.61
C LYS A 124 16.15 2.59 19.95
N GLY A 125 15.33 3.44 19.34
CA GLY A 125 14.35 3.01 18.36
C GLY A 125 15.16 2.53 17.18
N GLU A 126 15.16 1.22 16.94
CA GLU A 126 15.59 0.69 15.65
C GLU A 126 14.72 1.37 14.59
N ASP A 127 15.36 2.14 13.71
CA ASP A 127 14.69 2.74 12.58
C ASP A 127 14.25 1.60 11.65
N ARG A 128 12.98 1.20 11.72
CA ARG A 128 12.40 0.08 10.93
C ARG A 128 11.88 0.54 9.57
N ILE A 129 12.43 1.62 9.02
CA ILE A 129 12.00 2.19 7.74
C ILE A 129 12.83 1.68 6.55
N ASN A 130 13.93 0.98 6.82
CA ASN A 130 14.85 0.42 5.83
C ASN A 130 14.67 -1.11 5.72
N PRO A 131 14.65 -1.71 4.52
CA PRO A 131 14.71 -3.18 4.37
C PRO A 131 15.79 -3.88 5.21
N ALA A 132 16.97 -3.28 5.38
CA ALA A 132 18.06 -3.82 6.17
C ALA A 132 17.78 -3.85 7.68
N SER A 133 16.86 -3.02 8.18
CA SER A 133 16.44 -3.01 9.58
C SER A 133 15.17 -3.84 9.84
N LEU A 134 14.52 -4.32 8.77
CA LEU A 134 13.43 -5.29 8.85
C LEU A 134 14.03 -6.68 9.05
N GLY A 135 14.34 -7.02 10.31
CA GLY A 135 14.79 -8.31 10.84
C GLY A 135 15.24 -9.39 9.84
N ILE A 136 16.51 -9.77 9.91
CA ILE A 136 17.21 -10.76 9.06
C ILE A 136 16.45 -12.11 8.90
N GLU A 137 15.58 -12.45 9.85
CA GLU A 137 14.82 -13.71 9.89
C GLU A 137 13.45 -13.66 9.18
N ALA A 138 12.98 -12.50 8.73
CA ALA A 138 11.66 -12.36 8.12
C ALA A 138 11.71 -12.63 6.60
N ASP A 139 10.78 -13.45 6.10
CA ASP A 139 10.63 -13.68 4.66
C ASP A 139 9.82 -12.54 4.01
N PHE A 140 10.41 -11.91 2.99
CA PHE A 140 9.82 -10.84 2.20
C PHE A 140 9.54 -11.24 0.76
N ARG A 141 9.81 -12.49 0.38
CA ARG A 141 9.51 -12.98 -0.97
C ARG A 141 8.02 -13.06 -1.20
N VAL A 142 7.57 -12.70 -2.38
CA VAL A 142 6.14 -12.81 -2.73
C VAL A 142 5.66 -14.26 -2.79
N SER A 143 6.55 -15.24 -2.93
CA SER A 143 6.25 -16.67 -2.79
C SER A 143 5.79 -17.07 -1.39
N SER A 144 6.10 -16.28 -0.35
CA SER A 144 5.72 -16.58 1.03
C SER A 144 4.26 -16.25 1.34
N VAL A 145 3.57 -15.54 0.44
CA VAL A 145 2.22 -15.01 0.63
C VAL A 145 1.21 -15.85 -0.12
N ASP A 146 0.15 -16.29 0.54
CA ASP A 146 -0.95 -17.02 -0.10
C ASP A 146 -2.10 -16.12 -0.58
N LEU A 147 -2.17 -14.82 -0.31
CA LEU A 147 -3.29 -13.90 -0.62
C LEU A 147 -4.66 -14.32 -0.09
N ARG A 148 -5.19 -15.50 -0.43
CA ARG A 148 -6.50 -15.97 0.04
C ARG A 148 -6.45 -16.23 1.54
N THR A 149 -5.44 -16.97 1.99
CA THR A 149 -5.28 -17.28 3.42
C THR A 149 -5.11 -16.02 4.26
N GLU A 150 -4.30 -15.07 3.80
CA GLU A 150 -4.06 -13.79 4.48
C GLU A 150 -5.29 -12.87 4.43
N TYR A 151 -6.05 -12.91 3.34
CA TYR A 151 -7.31 -12.17 3.22
C TYR A 151 -8.33 -12.67 4.26
N ASP A 152 -8.57 -13.99 4.28
CA ASP A 152 -9.50 -14.64 5.20
C ASP A 152 -9.04 -14.54 6.67
N GLY A 153 -7.74 -14.69 6.92
CA GLY A 153 -7.12 -14.47 8.23
C GLY A 153 -7.33 -13.03 8.71
N GLY A 154 -7.12 -12.05 7.83
CA GLY A 154 -7.37 -10.65 8.14
C GLY A 154 -8.83 -10.35 8.47
N ARG A 155 -9.79 -10.98 7.77
CA ARG A 155 -11.22 -10.89 8.09
C ARG A 155 -11.54 -11.40 9.50
N GLN A 156 -10.94 -12.51 9.90
CA GLN A 156 -11.13 -13.07 11.24
C GLN A 156 -10.51 -12.15 12.31
N ASP A 157 -9.29 -11.67 12.07
CA ASP A 157 -8.62 -10.74 12.97
C ASP A 157 -9.38 -9.42 13.11
N ALA A 158 -10.02 -8.94 12.05
CA ALA A 158 -10.81 -7.70 12.09
C ALA A 158 -12.00 -7.84 13.05
N ALA A 159 -12.66 -9.00 13.08
CA ALA A 159 -13.73 -9.26 14.05
C ALA A 159 -13.22 -9.22 15.51
N ASN A 160 -11.99 -9.67 15.75
CA ASN A 160 -11.35 -9.58 17.06
C ASN A 160 -11.03 -8.13 17.43
N VAL A 161 -10.49 -7.35 16.50
CA VAL A 161 -10.14 -5.93 16.72
C VAL A 161 -11.37 -5.06 16.97
N LEU A 162 -12.47 -5.31 16.26
CA LEU A 162 -13.69 -4.52 16.38
C LEU A 162 -14.43 -4.77 17.70
N GLY A 163 -14.23 -5.91 18.35
CA GLY A 163 -14.95 -6.31 19.57
C GLY A 163 -16.42 -6.66 19.33
N TRP A 164 -16.86 -6.72 18.08
CA TRP A 164 -18.15 -7.24 17.63
C TRP A 164 -17.94 -7.97 16.30
N LYS A 165 -18.83 -8.91 15.97
CA LYS A 165 -18.78 -9.66 14.71
C LYS A 165 -19.63 -8.96 13.67
N PRO A 166 -19.02 -8.37 12.61
CA PRO A 166 -19.79 -7.84 11.50
C PRO A 166 -20.50 -8.96 10.75
N ASP A 167 -21.75 -8.69 10.35
CA ASP A 167 -22.45 -9.54 9.40
C ASP A 167 -21.91 -9.27 8.00
N TRP A 168 -20.82 -9.98 7.68
CA TRP A 168 -20.11 -9.84 6.42
C TRP A 168 -20.97 -10.22 5.22
N GLU A 169 -21.87 -11.21 5.34
CA GLU A 169 -22.72 -11.65 4.24
C GLU A 169 -23.73 -10.55 3.88
N ALA A 170 -24.46 -10.04 4.88
CA ALA A 170 -25.40 -8.94 4.67
C ALA A 170 -24.72 -7.65 4.17
N MET A 171 -23.46 -7.43 4.56
CA MET A 171 -22.69 -6.29 4.07
C MET A 171 -22.28 -6.42 2.59
N TRP A 172 -22.08 -7.64 2.08
CA TRP A 172 -21.63 -7.91 0.72
C TRP A 172 -22.82 -8.04 -0.24
N GLU A 173 -23.98 -8.50 0.24
CA GLU A 173 -25.23 -8.55 -0.54
C GLU A 173 -25.75 -7.16 -0.94
N GLN A 174 -25.44 -6.13 -0.16
CA GLN A 174 -25.95 -4.76 -0.36
C GLN A 174 -25.16 -3.92 -1.36
N GLY A 175 -24.15 -4.47 -2.02
CA GLY A 175 -23.33 -3.74 -2.97
C GLY A 175 -22.58 -4.64 -3.94
N SER A 176 -21.86 -4.02 -4.89
CA SER A 176 -20.86 -4.74 -5.66
C SER A 176 -19.83 -5.35 -4.70
N ASN A 177 -19.22 -6.48 -5.08
CA ASN A 177 -18.22 -7.19 -4.29
C ASN A 177 -16.87 -6.43 -4.17
N ASP A 178 -16.90 -5.11 -3.97
CA ASP A 178 -15.75 -4.23 -3.96
C ASP A 178 -15.71 -3.39 -2.68
N MET A 179 -14.62 -3.53 -1.91
CA MET A 179 -14.37 -2.71 -0.73
C MET A 179 -14.22 -1.21 -1.05
N LEU A 180 -13.99 -0.84 -2.31
CA LEU A 180 -14.01 0.56 -2.75
C LEU A 180 -15.44 1.12 -2.94
N GLN A 181 -16.46 0.25 -2.89
CA GLN A 181 -17.86 0.61 -3.05
C GLN A 181 -18.69 0.09 -1.86
N PRO A 182 -18.51 0.66 -0.64
CA PRO A 182 -19.14 0.15 0.57
C PRO A 182 -20.68 0.16 0.56
N PHE A 183 -21.31 0.89 -0.37
CA PHE A 183 -22.76 0.92 -0.56
C PHE A 183 -23.18 0.52 -1.98
N GLY A 184 -22.31 -0.19 -2.71
CA GLY A 184 -22.59 -0.66 -4.07
C GLY A 184 -22.60 0.41 -5.15
N ARG A 185 -22.13 1.63 -4.83
CA ARG A 185 -21.97 2.74 -5.77
C ARG A 185 -20.67 3.50 -5.46
N TYR A 186 -20.07 4.10 -6.48
CA TYR A 186 -18.98 5.05 -6.27
C TYR A 186 -19.56 6.34 -5.67
N GLU A 187 -19.31 6.58 -4.38
CA GLU A 187 -19.72 7.84 -3.74
C GLU A 187 -18.96 9.07 -4.28
N LEU A 188 -17.95 8.86 -5.14
CA LEU A 188 -17.20 9.90 -5.87
C LEU A 188 -17.82 10.24 -7.24
N GLU A 189 -18.95 9.64 -7.62
CA GLU A 189 -19.70 10.09 -8.80
C GLU A 189 -20.18 11.52 -8.58
N VAL A 190 -19.41 12.47 -9.11
CA VAL A 190 -20.00 13.68 -9.67
C VAL A 190 -20.93 13.22 -10.79
N GLU A 191 -22.21 13.59 -10.71
CA GLU A 191 -23.20 13.30 -11.76
C GLU A 191 -22.58 13.55 -13.15
N GLY A 192 -22.33 12.50 -13.94
CA GLY A 192 -22.13 12.66 -15.38
C GLY A 192 -21.09 11.82 -16.14
N GLU A 193 -20.20 11.03 -15.52
CA GLU A 193 -19.26 10.22 -16.31
C GLU A 193 -19.12 8.79 -15.80
N GLY A 194 -19.85 7.87 -16.45
CA GLY A 194 -19.66 6.43 -16.29
C GLY A 194 -18.29 6.00 -16.80
N ARG A 195 -17.43 5.55 -15.89
CA ARG A 195 -16.23 4.77 -16.23
C ARG A 195 -16.43 3.34 -15.77
N ASP A 196 -16.66 2.44 -16.72
CA ASP A 196 -16.48 1.00 -16.55
C ASP A 196 -15.04 0.74 -16.10
N ASN A 197 -14.80 0.32 -14.86
CA ASN A 197 -13.49 -0.14 -14.41
C ASN A 197 -13.53 -1.11 -13.22
N ASN A 198 -13.40 -2.39 -13.56
CA ASN A 198 -12.75 -3.49 -12.81
C ASN A 198 -12.81 -3.49 -11.27
N SER A 199 -13.71 -4.37 -10.77
CA SER A 199 -13.84 -4.73 -9.36
C SER A 199 -12.56 -5.33 -8.77
N PHE A 200 -12.42 -5.22 -7.45
CA PHE A 200 -11.37 -5.93 -6.67
C PHE A 200 -11.30 -7.44 -7.01
N ILE A 201 -12.46 -8.07 -7.23
CA ILE A 201 -12.56 -9.47 -7.66
C ILE A 201 -12.02 -9.70 -9.08
N SER A 202 -12.22 -8.77 -10.02
CA SER A 202 -11.69 -8.95 -11.38
C SER A 202 -10.16 -8.90 -11.40
N ALA A 203 -9.52 -8.05 -10.59
CA ALA A 203 -8.06 -8.02 -10.48
C ALA A 203 -7.47 -9.31 -9.87
N VAL A 204 -8.18 -9.94 -8.93
CA VAL A 204 -7.77 -11.24 -8.34
C VAL A 204 -7.99 -12.40 -9.33
N ASN A 205 -9.10 -12.37 -10.09
CA ASN A 205 -9.44 -13.43 -11.03
C ASN A 205 -8.70 -13.33 -12.38
N GLN A 206 -8.27 -12.13 -12.79
CA GLN A 206 -7.63 -11.90 -14.09
C GLN A 206 -6.16 -12.34 -14.12
N VAL A 207 -5.51 -12.50 -12.96
CA VAL A 207 -4.14 -13.05 -12.84
C VAL A 207 -4.12 -14.58 -13.03
N ARG A 208 -5.28 -15.25 -12.99
CA ARG A 208 -5.38 -16.72 -13.09
C ARG A 208 -6.07 -17.27 -14.34
N GLY A 209 -6.43 -16.42 -15.30
CA GLY A 209 -6.81 -16.80 -16.66
C GLY A 209 -7.50 -18.17 -16.80
N GLY A 210 -8.76 -18.27 -16.38
CA GLY A 210 -9.59 -19.42 -16.71
C GLY A 210 -10.64 -19.74 -15.64
N GLU A 211 -11.90 -19.60 -16.04
CA GLU A 211 -13.06 -20.19 -15.39
C GLU A 211 -13.67 -19.42 -14.20
N TYR A 212 -14.73 -18.70 -14.56
CA TYR A 212 -15.93 -18.49 -13.76
C TYR A 212 -16.15 -19.58 -12.70
N PHE A 213 -16.10 -19.20 -11.43
CA PHE A 213 -16.80 -19.93 -10.39
C PHE A 213 -17.50 -18.92 -9.47
N TYR A 214 -18.76 -18.64 -9.83
CA TYR A 214 -19.80 -18.32 -8.86
C TYR A 214 -20.27 -19.64 -8.25
N ALA A 215 -20.18 -19.74 -6.94
CA ALA A 215 -21.10 -20.51 -6.10
C ALA A 215 -21.24 -19.74 -4.79
#